data_AF-A0A5J6IFT9-F1
#
_entry.id   AF-A0A5J6IFT9-F1
#
_cell.length_a   1.000
_cell.length_b   1.000
_cell.length_c   1.000
_cell.angle_alpha   90.00
_cell.angle_beta   90.00
_cell.angle_gamma   90.00
#
_symmetry.space_group_name_H-M   'P 1'
#
loop_
_entity.id
_entity.type
_entity.pdbx_description
1 polymer ?
#
loop_
_entity_poly.entity_id
_entity_poly.type
_entity_poly.pdbx_seq_one_letter_code
_entity_poly.pdbx_strand_id
1 'polypeptide(L)'
;MSGWWALMEEQTRREVDADVLRDRRLSAVRSVWEALRPLEVGLHQAERVVHARYEVLGDRVQRTPPDPLDLASLAARAAVLSGRVAAVEAVWDGDTVHDWFVLLVAVSDAPDGESHLATVYHRPDGDPPGVAAAKAGRALAGHLGVPFHFASPDSPDDDAPRWRALQRPAEGP
;
A
#
# COMPACT_ATOMS: atom_id res chain seq x y z
N MET A 1 9.57 -24.55 3.82
CA MET A 1 8.83 -24.24 5.06
C MET A 1 9.81 -24.16 6.20
N SER A 2 9.80 -23.08 6.97
CA SER A 2 10.63 -22.95 8.17
C SER A 2 10.22 -23.99 9.22
N GLY A 3 11.20 -24.61 9.91
CA GLY A 3 10.93 -25.59 10.97
C GLY A 3 9.98 -25.06 12.06
N TRP A 4 9.92 -23.73 12.21
CA TRP A 4 8.99 -23.00 13.06
C TRP A 4 7.51 -23.36 12.87
N TRP A 5 7.07 -23.60 11.64
CA TRP A 5 5.67 -23.98 11.38
C TRP A 5 5.29 -25.27 12.11
N ALA A 6 6.18 -26.26 12.12
CA ALA A 6 5.93 -27.56 12.75
C ALA A 6 5.94 -27.51 14.28
N LEU A 7 6.49 -26.45 14.89
CA LEU A 7 6.55 -26.26 16.33
C LEU A 7 5.27 -25.66 16.91
N MET A 8 4.36 -25.15 16.07
CA MET A 8 3.09 -24.59 16.51
C MET A 8 2.03 -25.67 16.68
N GLU A 9 1.15 -25.45 17.67
CA GLU A 9 -0.03 -26.29 17.88
C GLU A 9 -0.90 -26.36 16.62
N GLU A 10 -1.55 -27.51 16.43
CA GLU A 10 -2.43 -27.75 15.27
C GLU A 10 -3.54 -26.70 15.17
N GLN A 11 -4.10 -26.27 16.31
CA GLN A 11 -5.14 -25.25 16.34
C GLN A 11 -4.64 -23.91 15.83
N THR A 12 -3.48 -23.43 16.32
CA THR A 12 -2.85 -22.19 15.84
C THR A 12 -2.51 -22.26 14.36
N ARG A 13 -2.01 -23.39 13.86
CA ARG A 13 -1.74 -23.58 12.42
C ARG A 13 -3.00 -23.41 11.59
N ARG A 14 -4.14 -23.96 12.03
CA ARG A 14 -5.43 -23.82 11.33
C ARG A 14 -5.92 -22.38 11.33
N GLU A 15 -5.78 -21.67 12.45
CA GLU A 15 -6.16 -20.26 12.55
C GLU A 15 -5.31 -19.38 11.63
N VAL A 16 -3.99 -19.59 11.62
CA VAL A 16 -3.07 -18.89 10.71
C VAL A 16 -3.42 -19.16 9.25
N ASP A 17 -3.63 -20.42 8.86
CA ASP A 17 -4.04 -20.75 7.49
C ASP A 17 -5.40 -20.12 7.14
N ALA A 18 -6.34 -20.06 8.10
CA ALA A 18 -7.64 -19.44 7.89
C ALA A 18 -7.55 -17.92 7.70
N ASP A 19 -6.61 -17.25 8.35
CA ASP A 19 -6.31 -15.83 8.14
C ASP A 19 -5.60 -15.62 6.81
N VAL A 20 -4.61 -16.45 6.46
CA VAL A 20 -3.92 -16.39 5.16
C VAL A 20 -4.90 -16.61 4.00
N LEU A 21 -5.82 -17.57 4.10
CA LEU A 21 -6.84 -17.80 3.07
C LEU A 21 -7.78 -16.61 2.86
N ARG A 22 -7.94 -15.75 3.87
CA ARG A 22 -8.75 -14.53 3.82
C ARG A 22 -7.91 -13.27 3.59
N ASP A 23 -6.64 -13.42 3.22
CA ASP A 23 -5.71 -12.33 2.96
C ASP A 23 -5.45 -11.41 4.17
N ARG A 24 -5.56 -11.97 5.40
CA ARG A 24 -5.38 -11.23 6.67
C ARG A 24 -3.96 -11.37 7.19
N ARG A 25 -2.99 -10.85 6.44
CA ARG A 25 -1.55 -11.06 6.73
C ARG A 25 -1.14 -10.62 8.14
N LEU A 26 -1.54 -9.43 8.59
CA LEU A 26 -1.15 -8.93 9.91
C LEU A 26 -1.72 -9.78 11.06
N SER A 27 -2.97 -10.24 10.93
CA SER A 27 -3.58 -11.17 11.89
C SER A 27 -2.81 -12.49 11.93
N ALA A 28 -2.49 -13.06 10.76
CA ALA A 28 -1.68 -14.27 10.66
C ALA A 28 -0.28 -14.09 11.29
N VAL A 29 0.40 -12.98 11.00
CA VAL A 29 1.74 -12.68 11.55
C VAL A 29 1.68 -12.54 13.05
N ARG A 30 0.68 -11.83 13.56
CA ARG A 30 0.46 -11.69 15.01
C ARG A 30 0.27 -13.05 15.67
N SER A 31 -0.59 -13.91 15.13
CA SER A 31 -0.85 -15.25 15.68
C SER A 31 0.41 -16.12 15.69
N VAL A 32 1.21 -16.09 14.62
CA VAL A 32 2.50 -16.80 14.57
C VAL A 32 3.49 -16.21 15.59
N TRP A 33 3.59 -14.89 15.66
CA TRP A 33 4.50 -14.21 16.58
C TRP A 33 4.16 -14.49 18.04
N GLU A 34 2.87 -14.43 18.41
CA GLU A 34 2.41 -14.75 19.77
C GLU A 34 2.68 -16.21 20.12
N ALA A 35 2.41 -17.16 19.21
CA ALA A 35 2.61 -18.58 19.45
C ALA A 35 4.09 -18.98 19.56
N LEU A 36 4.98 -18.30 18.84
CA LEU A 36 6.41 -18.60 18.84
C LEU A 36 7.24 -17.68 19.75
N ARG A 37 6.62 -16.68 20.39
CA ARG A 37 7.30 -15.78 21.34
C ARG A 37 8.07 -16.53 22.44
N PRO A 38 7.56 -17.64 23.03
CA PRO A 38 8.30 -18.38 24.06
C PRO A 38 9.62 -18.99 23.57
N LEU A 39 9.79 -19.13 22.25
CA LEU A 39 11.00 -19.62 21.60
C LEU A 39 11.89 -18.47 21.10
N GLU A 40 11.65 -17.25 21.58
CA GLU A 40 12.37 -16.03 21.21
C GLU A 40 12.34 -15.72 19.71
N VAL A 41 11.28 -16.17 19.02
CA VAL A 41 11.09 -15.87 17.60
C VAL A 41 10.66 -14.41 17.44
N GLY A 42 11.46 -13.66 16.68
CA GLY A 42 11.20 -12.27 16.35
C GLY A 42 10.09 -12.09 15.30
N LEU A 43 9.60 -10.85 15.18
CA LEU A 43 8.55 -10.48 14.23
C LEU A 43 8.92 -10.84 12.79
N HIS A 44 10.17 -10.56 12.38
CA HIS A 44 10.63 -10.86 11.03
C HIS A 44 10.58 -12.36 10.70
N GLN A 45 10.91 -13.23 11.66
CA GLN A 45 10.78 -14.68 11.47
C GLN A 45 9.32 -15.11 11.36
N ALA A 46 8.41 -14.49 12.14
CA ALA A 46 6.97 -14.74 12.03
C ALA A 46 6.42 -14.31 10.66
N GLU A 47 6.85 -13.15 10.14
CA GLU A 47 6.53 -12.70 8.78
C GLU A 47 6.98 -13.70 7.72
N ARG A 48 8.20 -14.23 7.83
CA ARG A 48 8.71 -15.25 6.90
C ARG A 48 7.91 -16.55 6.93
N VAL A 49 7.45 -16.98 8.11
CA VAL A 49 6.57 -18.16 8.24
C VAL A 49 5.26 -17.90 7.50
N VAL A 50 4.62 -16.75 7.74
CA VAL A 50 3.36 -16.39 7.08
C VAL A 50 3.54 -16.23 5.58
N HIS A 51 4.62 -15.59 5.13
CA HIS A 51 4.94 -15.49 3.71
C HIS A 51 5.02 -16.88 3.04
N ALA A 52 5.72 -17.83 3.67
CA ALA A 52 5.75 -19.21 3.18
C ALA A 52 4.37 -19.89 3.16
N ARG A 53 3.43 -19.48 4.03
CA ARG A 53 2.03 -19.97 3.96
C ARG A 53 1.26 -19.39 2.78
N TYR A 54 1.46 -18.11 2.46
CA TYR A 54 0.91 -17.52 1.24
C TYR A 54 1.41 -18.24 -0.02
N GLU A 55 2.68 -18.62 -0.07
CA GLU A 55 3.23 -19.42 -1.17
C GLU A 55 2.61 -20.82 -1.25
N VAL A 56 2.48 -21.51 -0.11
CA VAL A 56 1.92 -22.88 -0.06
C VAL A 56 0.42 -22.90 -0.40
N LEU A 57 -0.34 -21.91 0.05
CA LEU A 57 -1.79 -21.84 -0.19
C LEU A 57 -2.11 -21.26 -1.57
N GLY A 58 -1.22 -20.45 -2.14
CA GLY A 58 -1.26 -19.99 -3.53
C GLY A 58 -2.61 -19.43 -3.92
N ASP A 59 -3.17 -19.95 -5.02
CA ASP A 59 -4.44 -19.49 -5.61
C ASP A 59 -5.68 -19.72 -4.72
N ARG A 60 -5.53 -20.47 -3.62
CA ARG A 60 -6.61 -20.64 -2.64
C ARG A 60 -6.80 -19.41 -1.77
N VAL A 61 -5.81 -18.52 -1.72
CA VAL A 61 -5.89 -17.25 -1.00
C VAL A 61 -6.86 -16.32 -1.70
N GLN A 62 -7.86 -15.82 -0.97
CA GLN A 62 -8.81 -14.82 -1.45
C GLN A 62 -8.16 -13.44 -1.41
N ARG A 63 -7.18 -13.22 -2.31
CA ARG A 63 -6.43 -11.96 -2.36
C ARG A 63 -7.37 -10.78 -2.56
N THR A 64 -7.16 -9.76 -1.75
CA THR A 64 -7.84 -8.48 -1.89
C THR A 64 -7.52 -7.92 -3.28
N PRO A 65 -8.52 -7.61 -4.10
CA PRO A 65 -8.27 -7.00 -5.39
C PRO A 65 -7.52 -5.69 -5.21
N PRO A 66 -6.54 -5.39 -6.07
CA PRO A 66 -5.85 -4.12 -6.00
C PRO A 66 -6.79 -2.97 -6.35
N ASP A 67 -6.44 -1.76 -5.91
CA ASP A 67 -7.23 -0.58 -6.23
C ASP A 67 -7.36 -0.37 -7.75
N PRO A 68 -8.58 -0.04 -8.24
CA PRO A 68 -8.78 0.31 -9.64
C PRO A 68 -8.09 1.65 -9.95
N LEU A 69 -7.31 1.67 -11.04
CA LEU A 69 -6.57 2.84 -11.51
C LEU A 69 -7.19 3.48 -12.77
N ASP A 70 -8.35 3.00 -13.21
CA ASP A 70 -9.07 3.62 -14.31
C ASP A 70 -9.64 4.97 -13.89
N LEU A 71 -9.76 5.87 -14.87
CA LEU A 71 -10.18 7.24 -14.64
C LEU A 71 -11.56 7.33 -13.97
N ALA A 72 -12.51 6.46 -14.34
CA ALA A 72 -13.87 6.52 -13.81
C ALA A 72 -13.89 6.18 -12.32
N SER A 73 -13.19 5.13 -11.92
CA SER A 73 -13.07 4.73 -10.51
C SER A 73 -12.39 5.81 -9.67
N LEU A 74 -11.29 6.38 -10.16
CA LEU A 74 -10.56 7.43 -9.46
C LEU A 74 -11.37 8.73 -9.36
N ALA A 75 -12.08 9.13 -10.42
CA ALA A 75 -12.95 10.30 -10.41
C ALA A 75 -14.13 10.10 -9.45
N ALA A 76 -14.70 8.91 -9.37
CA ALA A 76 -15.76 8.60 -8.41
C ALA A 76 -15.27 8.71 -6.96
N ARG A 77 -14.05 8.23 -6.67
CA ARG A 77 -13.42 8.40 -5.34
C ARG A 77 -13.15 9.86 -5.01
N ALA A 78 -12.65 10.64 -5.97
CA ALA A 78 -12.42 12.07 -5.78
C ALA A 78 -13.72 12.86 -5.57
N ALA A 79 -14.81 12.48 -6.23
CA ALA A 79 -16.09 13.18 -6.17
C ALA A 79 -16.80 13.10 -4.80
N VAL A 80 -16.48 12.10 -3.97
CA VAL A 80 -17.06 11.94 -2.63
C VAL A 80 -16.24 12.61 -1.53
N LEU A 81 -15.11 13.23 -1.87
CA LEU A 81 -14.26 13.93 -0.90
C LEU A 81 -14.94 15.22 -0.43
N SER A 82 -14.81 15.51 0.86
CA SER A 82 -15.46 16.68 1.48
C SER A 82 -14.75 18.02 1.19
N GLY A 83 -13.60 17.99 0.52
CA GLY A 83 -12.79 19.16 0.18
C GLY A 83 -12.60 19.35 -1.32
N ARG A 84 -12.37 20.60 -1.74
CA ARG A 84 -11.98 20.89 -3.12
C ARG A 84 -10.56 20.36 -3.35
N VAL A 85 -10.43 19.42 -4.29
CA VAL A 85 -9.13 18.92 -4.74
C VAL A 85 -8.34 20.07 -5.38
N ALA A 86 -7.16 20.32 -4.84
CA ALA A 86 -6.21 21.32 -5.28
C ALA A 86 -5.10 20.72 -6.16
N ALA A 87 -4.72 19.47 -5.89
CA ALA A 87 -3.77 18.70 -6.70
C ALA A 87 -4.04 17.20 -6.57
N VAL A 88 -3.57 16.45 -7.55
CA VAL A 88 -3.38 15.00 -7.43
C VAL A 88 -1.90 14.74 -7.23
N GLU A 89 -1.57 13.95 -6.22
CA GLU A 89 -0.18 13.65 -5.88
C GLU A 89 0.06 12.14 -5.86
N ALA A 90 1.21 11.72 -6.38
CA ALA A 90 1.72 10.38 -6.23
C ALA A 90 2.99 10.40 -5.36
N VAL A 91 3.08 9.49 -4.40
CA VAL A 91 4.20 9.40 -3.45
C VAL A 91 4.61 7.97 -3.23
N TRP A 92 5.91 7.75 -3.08
CA TRP A 92 6.41 6.46 -2.65
C TRP A 92 6.13 6.25 -1.17
N ASP A 93 5.85 4.99 -0.85
CA ASP A 93 5.77 4.45 0.49
C ASP A 93 6.21 2.99 0.41
N GLY A 94 6.53 2.39 1.53
CA GLY A 94 7.05 1.04 1.56
C GLY A 94 6.80 0.36 2.88
N ASP A 95 6.61 -0.96 2.81
CA ASP A 95 6.55 -1.78 4.00
C ASP A 95 7.34 -3.08 3.79
N THR A 96 7.50 -3.86 4.85
CA THR A 96 8.24 -5.14 4.81
C THR A 96 7.51 -6.24 4.03
N VAL A 97 6.27 -6.00 3.61
CA VAL A 97 5.35 -6.96 3.02
C VAL A 97 5.26 -6.82 1.50
N HIS A 98 5.17 -5.59 1.03
CA HIS A 98 4.92 -5.17 -0.34
C HIS A 98 6.12 -4.50 -0.98
N ASP A 99 7.22 -4.31 -0.22
CA ASP A 99 8.36 -3.51 -0.65
C ASP A 99 7.88 -2.08 -0.98
N TRP A 100 8.52 -1.40 -1.94
CA TRP A 100 8.07 -0.10 -2.44
C TRP A 100 6.77 -0.18 -3.25
N PHE A 101 5.84 0.72 -2.93
CA PHE A 101 4.61 0.97 -3.66
C PHE A 101 4.34 2.48 -3.76
N VAL A 102 3.37 2.86 -4.60
CA VAL A 102 3.00 4.27 -4.76
C VAL A 102 1.60 4.50 -4.23
N LEU A 103 1.44 5.47 -3.35
CA LEU A 103 0.14 6.01 -2.95
C LEU A 103 -0.26 7.14 -3.89
N LEU A 104 -1.46 7.06 -4.45
CA LEU A 104 -2.10 8.16 -5.15
C LEU A 104 -3.07 8.85 -4.19
N VAL A 105 -2.93 10.16 -4.02
CA VAL A 105 -3.72 10.96 -3.09
C VAL A 105 -4.29 12.20 -3.76
N ALA A 106 -5.44 12.65 -3.27
CA ALA A 106 -6.00 13.95 -3.56
C ALA A 106 -5.60 14.92 -2.44
N VAL A 107 -4.91 16.01 -2.80
CA VAL A 107 -4.57 17.10 -1.89
C VAL A 107 -5.68 18.13 -1.95
N SER A 108 -6.25 18.53 -0.80
CA SER A 108 -7.35 19.50 -0.72
C SER A 108 -6.96 20.74 0.08
N ASP A 109 -7.46 21.92 -0.29
CA ASP A 109 -7.13 23.19 0.42
C ASP A 109 -8.09 23.50 1.58
N ALA A 110 -9.35 23.05 1.51
CA ALA A 110 -10.38 23.36 2.49
C ALA A 110 -11.43 22.22 2.60
N PRO A 111 -11.46 21.47 3.73
CA PRO A 111 -10.43 21.47 4.78
C PRO A 111 -9.08 21.01 4.22
N ASP A 112 -8.00 21.56 4.79
CA ASP A 112 -6.64 21.15 4.45
C ASP A 112 -6.45 19.67 4.79
N GLY A 113 -6.09 18.86 3.80
CA GLY A 113 -5.88 17.42 4.02
C GLY A 113 -5.48 16.65 2.78
N GLU A 114 -5.06 15.41 2.99
CA GLU A 114 -4.80 14.44 1.95
C GLU A 114 -5.84 13.33 2.06
N SER A 115 -6.35 12.87 0.92
CA SER A 115 -7.30 11.77 0.86
C SER A 115 -6.78 10.69 -0.08
N HIS A 116 -6.73 9.46 0.42
CA HIS A 116 -6.30 8.30 -0.37
C HIS A 116 -7.22 8.09 -1.58
N LEU A 117 -6.62 7.90 -2.74
CA LEU A 117 -7.32 7.55 -3.97
C LEU A 117 -7.04 6.13 -4.42
N ALA A 118 -5.79 5.65 -4.31
CA ALA A 118 -5.42 4.28 -4.65
C ALA A 118 -4.01 3.93 -4.13
N THR A 119 -3.77 2.65 -3.88
CA THR A 119 -2.42 2.11 -3.68
C THR A 119 -1.99 1.29 -4.90
N VAL A 120 -0.80 1.59 -5.43
CA VAL A 120 -0.23 0.97 -6.62
C VAL A 120 0.95 0.10 -6.22
N TYR A 121 0.69 -1.19 -6.10
CA TYR A 121 1.71 -2.22 -5.84
C TYR A 121 2.40 -2.67 -7.13
N HIS A 122 3.62 -3.19 -7.00
CA HIS A 122 4.30 -3.91 -8.07
C HIS A 122 3.45 -5.10 -8.56
N ARG A 123 3.37 -5.28 -9.89
CA ARG A 123 2.73 -6.44 -10.52
C ARG A 123 3.70 -7.08 -11.50
N PRO A 124 3.86 -8.42 -11.47
CA PRO A 124 4.79 -9.11 -12.38
C PRO A 124 4.56 -8.81 -13.86
N ASP A 125 3.30 -8.67 -14.27
CA ASP A 125 2.89 -8.46 -15.67
C ASP A 125 2.40 -7.03 -15.95
N GLY A 126 2.72 -6.07 -15.07
CA GLY A 126 2.23 -4.69 -15.15
C GLY A 126 3.33 -3.65 -15.34
N ASP A 127 2.92 -2.41 -15.61
CA ASP A 127 3.82 -1.26 -15.54
C ASP A 127 4.42 -1.16 -14.11
N PRO A 128 5.69 -0.73 -13.96
CA PRO A 128 6.24 -0.40 -12.65
C PRO A 128 5.33 0.55 -11.88
N PRO A 129 5.24 0.44 -10.54
CA PRO A 129 4.24 1.18 -9.76
C PRO A 129 4.33 2.68 -9.96
N GLY A 130 5.55 3.24 -10.08
CA GLY A 130 5.78 4.64 -10.42
C GLY A 130 5.17 5.06 -11.76
N VAL A 131 5.38 4.27 -12.81
CA VAL A 131 4.85 4.53 -14.15
C VAL A 131 3.32 4.43 -14.17
N ALA A 132 2.76 3.39 -13.55
CA ALA A 132 1.32 3.18 -13.46
C ALA A 132 0.63 4.31 -12.69
N ALA A 133 1.16 4.70 -11.53
CA ALA A 133 0.65 5.80 -10.73
C ALA A 133 0.75 7.14 -11.46
N ALA A 134 1.88 7.40 -12.12
CA ALA A 134 2.08 8.63 -12.89
C ALA A 134 1.09 8.75 -14.05
N LYS A 135 0.81 7.64 -14.76
CA LYS A 135 -0.19 7.60 -15.84
C LYS A 135 -1.60 7.86 -15.32
N ALA A 136 -2.01 7.14 -14.28
CA ALA A 136 -3.34 7.29 -13.69
C ALA A 136 -3.55 8.68 -13.06
N GLY A 137 -2.56 9.16 -12.30
CA GLY A 137 -2.59 10.46 -11.65
C GLY A 137 -2.67 11.61 -12.63
N ARG A 138 -1.88 11.60 -13.72
CA ARG A 138 -1.99 12.61 -14.79
C ARG A 138 -3.36 12.61 -15.45
N ALA A 139 -3.94 11.44 -15.72
CA ALA A 139 -5.26 11.34 -16.33
C ALA A 139 -6.34 11.94 -15.40
N LEU A 140 -6.30 11.61 -14.11
CA LEU A 140 -7.23 12.18 -13.12
C LEU A 140 -7.05 13.69 -12.97
N ALA A 141 -5.81 14.16 -12.84
CA ALA A 141 -5.51 15.59 -12.70
C ALA A 141 -6.01 16.39 -13.91
N GLY A 142 -5.79 15.87 -15.12
CA GLY A 142 -6.32 16.45 -16.35
C GLY A 142 -7.85 16.49 -16.40
N HIS A 143 -8.51 15.43 -15.91
CA HIS A 143 -9.98 15.39 -15.82
C HIS A 143 -10.54 16.41 -14.82
N LEU A 144 -9.86 16.60 -13.68
CA LEU A 144 -10.26 17.54 -12.63
C LEU A 144 -9.82 18.99 -12.90
N GLY A 145 -8.92 19.21 -13.86
CA GLY A 145 -8.35 20.53 -14.16
C GLY A 145 -7.39 21.04 -13.08
N VAL A 146 -6.71 20.14 -12.38
CA VAL A 146 -5.76 20.43 -11.28
C VAL A 146 -4.35 19.96 -11.65
N PRO A 147 -3.29 20.47 -11.01
CA PRO A 147 -1.94 19.97 -11.21
C PRO A 147 -1.78 18.51 -10.73
N PHE A 148 -0.86 17.79 -11.39
CA PHE A 148 -0.33 16.52 -10.94
C PHE A 148 1.10 16.71 -10.41
N HIS A 149 1.41 16.10 -9.25
CA HIS A 149 2.73 16.12 -8.66
C HIS A 149 3.25 14.70 -8.38
N PHE A 150 4.47 14.42 -8.80
CA PHE A 150 5.22 13.22 -8.41
C PHE A 150 6.72 13.53 -8.52
N ALA A 151 7.40 13.64 -7.38
CA ALA A 151 8.77 14.14 -7.33
C ALA A 151 9.80 13.15 -7.92
N SER A 152 9.58 11.84 -7.75
CA SER A 152 10.53 10.81 -8.21
C SER A 152 9.82 9.63 -8.87
N PRO A 153 9.26 9.77 -10.08
CA PRO A 153 8.47 8.71 -10.72
C PRO A 153 9.28 7.44 -11.07
N ASP A 154 10.59 7.58 -11.24
CA ASP A 154 11.47 6.52 -11.75
C ASP A 154 12.23 5.79 -10.64
N SER A 155 12.22 6.30 -9.40
CA SER A 155 12.98 5.72 -8.30
C SER A 155 12.26 5.94 -6.97
N PRO A 156 12.12 4.89 -6.13
CA PRO A 156 11.52 5.04 -4.81
C PRO A 156 12.26 6.04 -3.94
N ASP A 157 11.50 6.99 -3.38
CA ASP A 157 11.98 8.04 -2.48
C ASP A 157 10.77 8.57 -1.68
N ASP A 158 10.68 8.17 -0.40
CA ASP A 158 9.65 8.57 0.55
C ASP A 158 9.95 9.92 1.23
N ASP A 159 11.17 10.42 1.11
CA ASP A 159 11.60 11.74 1.58
C ASP A 159 11.42 12.83 0.51
N ALA A 160 10.94 12.46 -0.68
CA ALA A 160 10.81 13.37 -1.80
C ALA A 160 9.88 14.56 -1.46
N PRO A 161 10.22 15.80 -1.89
CA PRO A 161 9.45 16.98 -1.54
C PRO A 161 7.97 16.86 -1.94
N ARG A 162 7.07 17.05 -0.98
CA ARG A 162 5.61 17.01 -1.21
C ARG A 162 5.13 18.27 -1.92
N TRP A 163 4.03 18.17 -2.67
CA TRP A 163 3.44 19.29 -3.43
C TRP A 163 3.20 20.52 -2.54
N ARG A 164 2.65 20.32 -1.32
CA ARG A 164 2.40 21.43 -0.38
C ARG A 164 3.67 22.12 0.10
N ALA A 165 4.75 21.37 0.32
CA ALA A 165 6.02 21.94 0.74
C ALA A 165 6.60 22.86 -0.35
N LEU A 166 6.31 22.58 -1.62
CA LEU A 166 6.69 23.41 -2.75
C LEU A 166 5.80 24.66 -2.92
N GLN A 167 4.54 24.59 -2.48
CA GLN A 167 3.58 25.70 -2.62
C GLN A 167 3.67 26.75 -1.52
N ARG A 168 4.23 26.40 -0.35
CA ARG A 168 4.51 27.40 0.70
C ARG A 168 5.89 27.98 0.42
N PRO A 169 6.02 29.25 -0.04
CA PRO A 169 7.31 29.91 -0.02
C PRO A 169 7.78 29.93 1.44
N ALA A 170 9.07 29.73 1.68
CA ALA A 170 9.64 29.99 2.99
C ALA A 170 9.21 31.40 3.42
N GLU A 171 8.38 31.50 4.46
CA GLU A 171 8.24 32.75 5.20
C GLU A 171 9.65 33.00 5.75
N GLY A 172 10.38 33.88 5.06
CA GLY A 172 11.70 34.33 5.48
C GLY A 172 11.62 35.01 6.84
N PRO A 173 12.76 35.07 7.54
CA PRO A 173 12.86 35.45 8.96
C PRO A 173 12.27 36.82 9.31
#